data_AF-A0A9P3KNR1-F1
#
_entry.id   AF-A0A9P3KNR1-F1
#
_cell.length_a   1.000
_cell.length_b   1.000
_cell.length_c   1.000
_cell.angle_alpha   90.00
_cell.angle_beta   90.00
_cell.angle_gamma   90.00
#
_symmetry.space_group_name_H-M   'P 1'
#
loop_
_entity.id
_entity.type
_entity.pdbx_description
1 polymer ?
#
loop_
_entity_poly.entity_id
_entity_poly.type
_entity_poly.pdbx_seq_one_letter_code
_entity_poly.pdbx_strand_id
1 'polypeptide(L)'
;MPAGEFQPIYRTPLDVQDGELPVLPMSVFGAMVMAHSPESDSFSHPSQFFLYKYDKRRSGLGGLAFDEGQFSVFGYVTKGRDVLAQLRTGDVIQSARIVSGADRLVVPNV
;
A
#
# COMPACT_ATOMS: atom_id res chain seq x y z
N MET A 1 3.20 -20.39 -12.33
CA MET A 1 3.35 -19.59 -13.56
C MET A 1 4.52 -18.64 -13.35
N PRO A 2 5.46 -18.47 -14.28
CA PRO A 2 6.47 -17.43 -14.17
C PRO A 2 5.79 -16.06 -14.29
N ALA A 3 6.19 -15.11 -13.45
CA ALA A 3 5.72 -13.74 -13.54
C ALA A 3 6.25 -13.09 -14.84
N GLY A 4 5.37 -12.55 -15.69
CA GLY A 4 5.76 -11.48 -16.61
C GLY A 4 5.52 -11.69 -18.11
N GLU A 5 4.27 -11.57 -18.55
CA GLU A 5 3.99 -11.07 -19.91
C GLU A 5 3.09 -9.82 -19.95
N PHE A 6 2.36 -9.50 -18.88
CA PHE A 6 1.59 -8.27 -18.80
C PHE A 6 2.39 -7.18 -18.10
N GLN A 7 2.76 -6.14 -18.85
CA GLN A 7 3.20 -4.88 -18.25
C GLN A 7 2.00 -4.26 -17.53
N PRO A 8 2.19 -3.70 -16.32
CA PRO A 8 1.11 -3.05 -15.60
C PRO A 8 0.53 -1.93 -16.47
N ILE A 9 -0.77 -1.99 -16.69
CA ILE A 9 -1.47 -0.95 -17.44
C ILE A 9 -1.77 0.19 -16.49
N TYR A 10 -1.38 1.40 -16.88
CA TYR A 10 -1.64 2.58 -16.07
C TYR A 10 -3.15 2.77 -15.86
N ARG A 11 -3.56 3.01 -14.60
CA ARG A 11 -4.96 3.12 -14.14
C ARG A 11 -5.79 1.84 -14.22
N THR A 12 -5.15 0.68 -14.32
CA THR A 12 -5.84 -0.60 -14.21
C THR A 12 -5.46 -1.26 -12.90
N PRO A 13 -6.43 -1.60 -12.02
CA PRO A 13 -6.17 -2.37 -10.82
C PRO A 13 -5.59 -3.74 -11.15
N LEU A 14 -4.85 -4.32 -10.20
CA LEU A 14 -4.34 -5.69 -10.32
C LEU A 14 -5.49 -6.68 -10.12
N ASP A 15 -5.63 -7.66 -11.00
CA ASP A 15 -6.61 -8.74 -10.84
C ASP A 15 -6.01 -9.92 -10.08
N VAL A 16 -6.19 -9.89 -8.76
CA VAL A 16 -5.75 -10.98 -7.88
C VAL A 16 -6.57 -12.25 -8.03
N GLN A 17 -7.77 -12.20 -8.61
CA GLN A 17 -8.63 -13.37 -8.82
C GLN A 17 -8.15 -14.22 -10.00
N ASP A 18 -7.59 -13.58 -11.02
CA ASP A 18 -6.93 -14.23 -12.17
C ASP A 18 -5.53 -14.78 -11.82
N GLY A 19 -5.12 -14.71 -10.55
CA GLY A 19 -3.88 -15.29 -10.04
C GLY A 19 -2.67 -14.39 -10.18
N GLU A 20 -2.86 -13.11 -10.53
CA GLU A 20 -1.79 -12.12 -10.47
C GLU A 20 -1.49 -11.77 -9.00
N LEU A 21 -0.20 -11.68 -8.66
CA LEU A 21 0.24 -11.35 -7.31
C LEU A 21 0.94 -10.00 -7.30
N PRO A 22 0.61 -9.12 -6.34
CA PRO A 22 1.26 -7.83 -6.22
C PRO A 22 2.72 -8.01 -5.83
N VAL A 23 3.60 -7.22 -6.45
CA VAL A 23 5.02 -7.13 -6.04
C VAL A 23 5.12 -6.58 -4.61
N LEU A 24 4.25 -5.62 -4.27
CA LEU A 24 4.12 -5.06 -2.93
C LEU A 24 2.73 -5.43 -2.37
N PRO A 25 2.58 -6.59 -1.72
CA PRO A 25 1.31 -6.99 -1.12
C PRO A 25 0.87 -6.04 0.00
N MET A 26 -0.39 -5.63 -0.04
CA MET A 26 -1.08 -4.90 1.03
C MET A 26 -1.27 -5.79 2.25
N SER A 27 -1.39 -7.10 2.08
CA SER A 27 -1.57 -8.14 3.13
C SER A 27 -0.37 -8.33 4.06
N VAL A 28 0.42 -7.29 4.28
CA VAL A 28 1.54 -7.24 5.20
C VAL A 28 1.20 -6.26 6.30
N PHE A 29 1.29 -6.70 7.56
CA PHE A 29 1.09 -5.79 8.69
C PHE A 29 2.15 -4.68 8.68
N GLY A 30 1.70 -3.44 8.55
CA GLY A 30 2.55 -2.27 8.38
C GLY A 30 2.78 -1.87 6.92
N ALA A 31 2.00 -2.37 5.97
CA ALA A 31 1.97 -1.80 4.62
C ALA A 31 1.56 -0.33 4.67
N MET A 32 2.26 0.51 3.92
CA MET A 32 1.95 1.92 3.72
C MET A 32 1.20 2.05 2.39
N VAL A 33 -0.02 2.54 2.47
CA VAL A 33 -0.99 2.44 1.37
C VAL A 33 -1.58 3.81 1.09
N MET A 34 -1.60 4.23 -0.17
CA MET A 34 -2.28 5.47 -0.53
C MET A 34 -3.80 5.29 -0.41
N ALA A 35 -4.49 6.25 0.18
CA ALA A 35 -5.95 6.25 0.20
C ALA A 35 -6.50 6.42 -1.23
N HIS A 36 -7.74 6.05 -1.46
CA HIS A 36 -8.48 6.38 -2.69
C HIS A 36 -9.77 7.10 -2.30
N SER A 37 -10.34 7.88 -3.23
CA SER A 37 -11.68 8.42 -3.04
C SER A 37 -12.71 7.37 -3.49
N PRO A 38 -13.83 7.20 -2.76
CA PRO A 38 -14.98 6.41 -3.23
C PRO A 38 -15.58 6.93 -4.55
N GLU A 39 -15.29 8.18 -4.91
CA GLU A 39 -15.79 8.84 -6.14
C GLU A 39 -14.78 8.72 -7.30
N SER A 40 -13.62 8.11 -7.05
CA SER A 40 -12.51 8.02 -7.99
C SER A 40 -11.94 6.62 -7.99
N ASP A 41 -12.49 5.76 -8.83
CA ASP A 41 -12.10 4.34 -8.94
C ASP A 41 -10.66 4.14 -9.43
N SER A 42 -10.05 5.16 -10.04
CA SER A 42 -8.76 5.01 -10.74
C SER A 42 -7.60 5.82 -10.16
N PHE A 43 -7.85 6.68 -9.17
CA PHE A 43 -6.81 7.55 -8.61
C PHE A 43 -6.65 7.38 -7.12
N SER A 44 -5.40 7.17 -6.71
CA SER A 44 -4.99 7.37 -5.33
C SER A 44 -5.04 8.85 -4.95
N HIS A 45 -5.32 9.12 -3.68
CA HIS A 45 -5.28 10.45 -3.12
C HIS A 45 -3.85 10.99 -3.18
N PRO A 46 -3.63 12.27 -3.53
CA PRO A 46 -2.27 12.82 -3.67
C PRO A 46 -1.48 12.99 -2.36
N SER A 47 -2.08 12.75 -1.20
CA SER A 47 -1.50 13.15 0.10
C SER A 47 -2.03 12.36 1.30
N GLN A 48 -3.21 11.76 1.19
CA GLN A 48 -3.73 10.88 2.24
C GLN A 48 -3.23 9.45 2.02
N PHE A 49 -2.70 8.88 3.09
CA PHE A 49 -2.26 7.49 3.13
C PHE A 49 -2.64 6.90 4.49
N PHE A 50 -2.60 5.57 4.58
CA PHE A 50 -2.84 4.85 5.82
C PHE A 50 -1.82 3.73 6.03
N LEU A 51 -1.70 3.31 7.28
CA LEU A 51 -0.92 2.14 7.68
C LEU A 51 -1.87 0.96 7.85
N TYR A 52 -1.65 -0.09 7.08
CA TYR A 52 -2.53 -1.24 7.12
C TYR A 52 -2.14 -2.21 8.25
N LYS A 53 -3.02 -2.32 9.25
CA LYS A 53 -2.88 -3.24 10.39
C LYS A 53 -3.49 -4.60 10.04
N TYR A 54 -2.94 -5.27 9.02
CA TYR A 54 -3.45 -6.54 8.51
C TYR A 54 -3.67 -7.58 9.63
N ASP A 55 -4.85 -8.22 9.61
CA ASP A 55 -5.18 -9.36 10.47
C ASP A 55 -5.57 -10.55 9.60
N LYS A 56 -4.75 -11.61 9.66
CA LYS A 56 -4.97 -12.86 8.91
C LYS A 56 -6.29 -13.54 9.27
N ARG A 57 -6.88 -13.27 10.43
CA ARG A 57 -8.20 -13.82 10.78
C ARG A 57 -9.34 -13.18 9.97
N ARG A 58 -9.07 -12.04 9.34
CA ARG A 58 -10.00 -11.26 8.51
C ARG A 58 -9.57 -11.22 7.04
N SER A 59 -8.65 -12.09 6.64
CA SER A 59 -8.20 -12.19 5.25
C SER A 59 -9.17 -13.04 4.41
N GLY A 60 -9.23 -12.74 3.12
CA GLY A 60 -9.87 -13.58 2.11
C GLY A 60 -9.09 -14.85 1.80
N LEU A 61 -9.47 -15.51 0.70
CA LEU A 61 -8.83 -16.73 0.21
C LEU A 61 -7.32 -16.53 0.02
N GLY A 62 -6.53 -17.55 0.35
CA GLY A 62 -5.06 -17.49 0.22
C GLY A 62 -4.36 -16.62 1.26
N GLY A 63 -5.08 -16.03 2.22
CA GLY A 63 -4.47 -15.11 3.20
C GLY A 63 -4.26 -13.70 2.66
N LEU A 64 -4.95 -13.31 1.59
CA LEU A 64 -4.89 -11.95 1.06
C LEU A 64 -5.95 -11.05 1.70
N ALA A 65 -5.68 -9.75 1.77
CA ALA A 65 -6.66 -8.73 2.07
C ALA A 65 -7.74 -8.74 0.98
N PHE A 66 -8.98 -8.44 1.35
CA PHE A 66 -10.09 -8.39 0.39
C PHE A 66 -9.86 -7.35 -0.71
N ASP A 67 -9.18 -6.25 -0.36
CA ASP A 67 -8.92 -5.13 -1.26
C ASP A 67 -7.51 -5.20 -1.88
N GLU A 68 -6.87 -6.38 -1.83
CA GLU A 68 -5.57 -6.60 -2.48
C GLU A 68 -5.70 -6.30 -3.99
N GLY A 69 -4.74 -5.54 -4.52
CA GLY A 69 -4.77 -5.09 -5.92
C GLY A 69 -5.63 -3.85 -6.21
N GLN A 70 -6.50 -3.42 -5.27
CA GLN A 70 -7.30 -2.20 -5.41
C GLN A 70 -6.58 -0.94 -4.92
N PHE A 71 -5.55 -1.12 -4.09
CA PHE A 71 -4.81 -0.02 -3.49
C PHE A 71 -3.34 0.01 -3.93
N SER A 72 -2.77 1.21 -3.99
CA SER A 72 -1.34 1.42 -4.26
C SER A 72 -0.53 1.34 -2.96
N VAL A 73 0.23 0.26 -2.81
CA VAL A 73 1.22 0.10 -1.73
C VAL A 73 2.53 0.75 -2.16
N PHE A 74 3.08 1.62 -1.32
CA PHE A 74 4.31 2.37 -1.63
C PHE A 74 5.44 2.15 -0.62
N GLY A 75 5.22 1.34 0.41
CA GLY A 75 6.26 1.03 1.38
C GLY A 75 5.79 0.14 2.52
N TYR A 76 6.71 -0.15 3.43
CA TYR A 76 6.46 -0.95 4.62
C TYR A 76 7.13 -0.34 5.84
N VAL A 77 6.43 -0.41 6.97
CA VAL A 77 7.01 -0.14 8.29
C VAL A 77 8.00 -1.25 8.63
N THR A 78 9.28 -0.91 8.73
CA THR A 78 10.36 -1.87 9.03
C THR A 78 10.76 -1.91 10.50
N LYS A 79 10.39 -0.90 11.30
CA LYS A 79 10.70 -0.76 12.72
C LYS A 79 9.51 -0.19 13.48
N GLY A 80 9.36 -0.52 14.77
CA GLY A 80 8.28 0.00 15.62
C GLY A 80 6.93 -0.73 15.44
N ARG A 81 6.96 -2.04 15.18
CA ARG A 81 5.75 -2.88 15.01
C ARG A 81 4.84 -2.83 16.24
N ASP A 82 5.44 -2.84 17.42
CA ASP A 82 4.81 -2.72 18.73
C ASP A 82 4.10 -1.36 18.91
N VAL A 83 4.70 -0.28 18.43
CA VAL A 83 4.08 1.06 18.43
C VAL A 83 2.91 1.12 17.43
N LEU A 84 3.09 0.59 16.22
CA LEU A 84 2.04 0.53 15.20
C LEU A 84 0.78 -0.20 15.71
N ALA A 85 0.96 -1.28 16.48
CA ALA A 85 -0.15 -2.01 17.08
C ALA A 85 -0.97 -1.14 18.05
N GLN A 86 -0.32 -0.19 18.72
CA GLN A 86 -0.92 0.67 19.74
C GLN A 86 -1.60 1.92 19.20
N LEU A 87 -1.37 2.29 17.93
CA LEU A 87 -2.01 3.45 17.30
C LEU A 87 -3.54 3.37 17.35
N ARG A 88 -4.18 4.48 17.68
CA ARG A 88 -5.63 4.67 17.85
C ARG A 88 -6.11 5.91 17.10
N THR A 89 -7.42 5.99 16.91
CA THR A 89 -8.08 7.19 16.40
C THR A 89 -7.75 8.38 17.29
N GLY A 90 -7.35 9.50 16.67
CA GLY A 90 -6.96 10.72 17.35
C GLY A 90 -5.46 10.88 17.57
N ASP A 91 -4.66 9.83 17.38
CA ASP A 91 -3.19 9.96 17.38
C ASP A 91 -2.74 10.84 16.20
N VAL A 92 -1.74 11.70 16.45
CA VAL A 92 -1.26 12.68 15.49
C VAL A 92 0.20 12.42 15.14
N ILE A 93 0.51 12.41 13.84
CA ILE A 93 1.88 12.41 13.34
C ILE A 93 2.49 13.78 13.62
N GLN A 94 3.40 13.86 14.59
CA GLN A 94 4.05 15.12 14.94
C GLN A 94 5.13 15.55 13.94
N SER A 95 5.82 14.58 13.34
CA SER A 95 6.87 14.85 12.34
C SER A 95 7.10 13.63 11.44
N ALA A 96 7.58 13.91 10.23
CA ALA A 96 8.10 12.91 9.30
C ALA A 96 9.42 13.43 8.71
N ARG A 97 10.42 12.56 8.56
CA ARG A 97 11.74 12.91 8.05
C ARG A 97 12.26 11.81 7.13
N ILE A 98 12.84 12.22 6.00
CA ILE A 98 13.59 11.31 5.14
C ILE A 98 14.95 11.07 5.81
N VAL A 99 15.25 9.81 6.11
CA VAL A 99 16.52 9.41 6.76
C VAL A 99 17.55 8.86 5.78
N SER A 100 17.12 8.45 4.58
CA SER A 100 17.97 7.88 3.53
C SER A 100 17.26 7.93 2.18
N GLY A 101 18.02 7.94 1.08
CA GLY A 101 17.47 7.81 -0.28
C GLY A 101 16.87 9.09 -0.86
N ALA A 102 17.06 10.24 -0.20
CA ALA A 102 16.60 11.54 -0.71
C ALA A 102 17.22 11.87 -2.09
N ASP A 103 18.44 11.39 -2.35
CA ASP A 103 19.17 11.47 -3.60
C ASP A 103 18.48 10.76 -4.78
N ARG A 104 17.54 9.84 -4.50
CA ARG A 104 16.79 9.11 -5.53
C ARG A 104 15.50 9.81 -5.96
N LEU A 105 15.14 10.92 -5.31
CA LEU A 105 13.94 11.66 -5.66
C LEU A 105 14.17 12.42 -6.96
N VAL A 106 13.52 11.98 -8.03
CA VAL A 106 13.49 12.70 -9.31
C VAL A 106 12.25 13.58 -9.35
N VAL A 107 12.44 14.90 -9.31
CA VAL A 107 11.35 15.86 -9.46
C VAL A 107 11.10 16.04 -10.97
N PRO A 108 9.84 15.93 -11.45
CA PRO A 108 9.54 16.21 -12.85
C PRO A 108 9.92 17.64 -13.21
N ASN A 109 10.64 17.81 -14.32
CA ASN A 109 10.78 19.13 -14.93
C ASN A 109 9.44 19.48 -15.58
N VAL A 110 8.86 20.61 -15.14
CA VAL A 110 7.62 21.17 -15.70
C VAL A 110 7.83 21.63 -17.14
#